data_AF-A0A0N4VWU2-F1
#
_entry.id   AF-A0A0N4VWU2-F1
#
_cell.length_a   1.000
_cell.length_b   1.000
_cell.length_c   1.000
_cell.angle_alpha   90.00
_cell.angle_beta   90.00
_cell.angle_gamma   90.00
#
_symmetry.space_group_name_H-M   'P 1'
#
loop_
_entity.id
_entity.type
_entity.pdbx_description
1 polymer ?
#
loop_
_entity_poly.entity_id
_entity_poly.type
_entity_poly.pdbx_seq_one_letter_code
_entity_poly.pdbx_strand_id
1 'polypeptide(L)'
;MCGINLITLIIAVVLLFLNKLLSKRKSFDLNLSYQLREGATIIRIILPLTSFQTIFCSVFFGCILVFILIEDVVDEVTFLILNAAVYIIPYYTVISPILVWFTIRWSQQLKQSRLKNIVNQTSIDYFNVQKEMWH
;
A
#
# COMPACT_ATOMS: atom_id res chain seq x y z
N MET A 1 8.65 -17.50 5.16
CA MET A 1 8.61 -16.14 4.56
C MET A 1 7.32 -15.88 3.79
N CYS A 2 6.95 -16.70 2.79
CA CYS A 2 5.74 -16.47 1.99
C CYS A 2 4.43 -16.49 2.82
N GLY A 3 4.29 -17.43 3.76
CA GLY A 3 3.13 -17.48 4.67
C GLY A 3 2.98 -16.24 5.57
N ILE A 4 4.09 -15.65 6.01
CA ILE A 4 4.09 -14.43 6.84
C ILE A 4 3.59 -13.25 6.00
N ASN A 5 4.03 -13.14 4.74
CA ASN A 5 3.57 -12.08 3.83
C ASN A 5 2.06 -12.20 3.53
N LEU A 6 1.56 -13.42 3.31
CA LEU A 6 0.13 -13.67 3.13
C LEU A 6 -0.68 -13.28 4.37
N ILE A 7 -0.21 -13.66 5.56
CA ILE A 7 -0.85 -13.27 6.83
C ILE A 7 -0.85 -11.75 6.98
N THR A 8 0.27 -11.09 6.66
CA THR A 8 0.38 -9.63 6.78
C THR A 8 -0.55 -8.90 5.79
N LEU A 9 -0.70 -9.44 4.58
CA LEU A 9 -1.63 -8.93 3.57
C LEU A 9 -3.10 -9.10 4.02
N ILE A 10 -3.45 -10.27 4.57
CA ILE A 10 -4.79 -10.52 5.13
C ILE A 10 -5.08 -9.55 6.29
N ILE A 11 -4.14 -9.39 7.23
CA ILE A 11 -4.27 -8.46 8.35
C ILE A 11 -4.46 -7.02 7.85
N ALA A 12 -3.70 -6.59 6.85
CA ALA A 12 -3.83 -5.25 6.27
C ALA A 12 -5.20 -5.02 5.61
N VAL A 13 -5.75 -6.02 4.91
CA VAL A 13 -7.08 -5.95 4.29
C VAL A 13 -8.18 -5.91 5.36
N VAL A 14 -8.08 -6.74 6.39
CA VAL A 14 -9.02 -6.74 7.53
C VAL A 14 -9.01 -5.38 8.23
N LEU A 15 -7.83 -4.82 8.48
CA LEU A 15 -7.68 -3.49 9.06
C LEU A 15 -8.30 -2.39 8.19
N LEU A 16 -8.17 -2.45 6.86
CA LEU A 16 -8.88 -1.52 5.97
C LEU A 16 -10.39 -1.63 6.10
N PHE A 17 -10.90 -2.86 6.16
CA PHE A 17 -12.34 -3.12 6.23
C PHE A 17 -12.92 -2.60 7.56
N LEU A 18 -12.23 -2.89 8.68
CA LEU A 18 -12.58 -2.37 10.00
C LEU A 18 -12.53 -0.85 10.03
N ASN A 19 -11.50 -0.23 9.45
CA ASN A 19 -11.36 1.23 9.42
C ASN A 19 -12.47 1.88 8.57
N LYS A 20 -12.87 1.26 7.45
CA LYS A 20 -14.01 1.71 6.62
C LYS A 20 -15.35 1.55 7.35
N LEU A 21 -15.53 0.49 8.13
CA LEU A 21 -16.71 0.27 8.97
C LEU A 21 -16.80 1.28 10.11
N LEU A 22 -15.71 1.50 10.84
CA LEU A 22 -15.63 2.46 11.95
C LEU A 22 -15.81 3.90 11.47
N SER A 23 -15.25 4.25 10.30
CA SER A 23 -15.46 5.56 9.68
C SER A 23 -16.92 5.82 9.29
N LYS A 24 -17.73 4.78 9.04
CA LYS A 24 -19.16 4.91 8.71
C LYS A 24 -20.07 5.03 9.94
N ARG A 25 -19.66 4.54 11.11
CA ARG A 25 -20.47 4.51 12.35
C ARG A 25 -20.33 5.77 13.21
N LYS A 26 -19.87 6.89 12.64
CA LYS A 26 -19.40 8.07 13.40
C LYS A 26 -20.42 8.60 14.42
N SER A 27 -20.04 8.56 15.70
CA SER A 27 -20.43 9.52 16.73
C SER A 27 -19.23 10.43 17.05
N PHE A 28 -19.52 11.58 17.65
CA PHE A 28 -18.76 12.84 17.74
C PHE A 28 -17.45 12.82 18.56
N ASP A 29 -16.57 11.82 18.41
CA ASP A 29 -15.28 11.83 19.11
C ASP A 29 -14.10 12.23 18.19
N LEU A 30 -13.54 13.41 18.47
CA LEU A 30 -12.45 14.03 17.71
C LEU A 30 -11.13 13.24 17.84
N ASN A 31 -10.86 12.67 19.01
CA ASN A 31 -9.61 11.96 19.28
C ASN A 31 -9.58 10.60 18.55
N LEU A 32 -10.69 9.86 18.61
CA LEU A 32 -10.87 8.60 17.87
C LEU A 32 -10.80 8.83 16.34
N SER A 33 -11.39 9.93 15.86
CA SER A 33 -11.33 10.31 14.45
C SER A 33 -9.90 10.60 13.97
N TYR A 34 -9.07 11.19 14.83
CA TYR A 34 -7.67 11.45 14.54
C TYR A 34 -6.87 10.14 14.44
N GLN A 35 -7.02 9.26 15.43
CA GLN A 35 -6.34 7.96 15.45
C GLN A 35 -6.72 7.05 14.26
N LEU A 36 -8.01 6.99 13.91
CA LEU A 36 -8.46 6.22 12.74
C LEU A 36 -7.90 6.76 11.43
N ARG A 37 -7.73 8.09 11.32
CA ARG A 37 -7.20 8.76 10.12
C ARG A 37 -5.70 8.53 9.96
N GLU A 38 -4.97 8.51 11.07
CA GLU A 38 -3.55 8.18 11.11
C GLU A 38 -3.35 6.70 10.77
N GLY A 39 -4.12 5.80 11.40
CA GLY A 39 -4.14 4.37 11.09
C GLY A 39 -4.49 4.08 9.63
N ALA A 40 -5.47 4.78 9.05
CA ALA A 40 -5.85 4.63 7.64
C ALA A 40 -4.71 5.05 6.69
N THR A 41 -3.93 6.06 7.06
CA THR A 41 -2.78 6.50 6.27
C THR A 41 -1.68 5.44 6.30
N ILE A 42 -1.38 4.89 7.47
CA ILE A 42 -0.37 3.84 7.66
C ILE A 42 -0.77 2.57 6.90
N ILE A 43 -2.02 2.11 7.05
CA ILE A 43 -2.52 0.93 6.34
C ILE A 43 -2.44 1.10 4.82
N ARG A 44 -2.69 2.32 4.31
CA ARG A 44 -2.58 2.63 2.89
C ARG A 44 -1.14 2.57 2.36
N ILE A 45 -0.14 2.77 3.22
CA ILE A 45 1.28 2.62 2.86
C ILE A 45 1.71 1.15 2.96
N ILE A 46 1.25 0.44 3.99
CA ILE A 46 1.58 -0.97 4.21
C ILE A 46 0.96 -1.87 3.12
N LEU A 47 -0.22 -1.53 2.60
CA LEU A 47 -0.92 -2.33 1.59
C LEU A 47 -0.13 -2.52 0.27
N PRO A 48 0.34 -1.47 -0.44
CA PRO A 48 1.12 -1.65 -1.67
C PRO A 48 2.48 -2.30 -1.39
N LEU A 49 3.10 -2.04 -0.24
CA LEU A 49 4.38 -2.64 0.14
C LEU A 49 4.26 -4.16 0.31
N THR A 50 3.26 -4.61 1.07
CA THR A 50 2.98 -6.05 1.29
C THR A 50 2.50 -6.76 0.02
N SER A 51 1.72 -6.07 -0.82
CA SER A 51 1.32 -6.58 -2.13
C SER A 51 2.53 -6.80 -3.04
N PHE A 52 3.41 -5.81 -3.11
CA PHE A 52 4.65 -5.90 -3.88
C PHE A 52 5.57 -7.02 -3.39
N GLN A 53 5.77 -7.10 -2.07
CA GLN A 53 6.56 -8.16 -1.46
C GLN A 53 6.01 -9.56 -1.76
N THR A 54 4.67 -9.71 -1.77
CA THR A 54 4.01 -10.99 -2.09
C THR A 54 4.25 -11.39 -3.55
N ILE A 55 4.15 -10.44 -4.49
CA ILE A 55 4.43 -10.68 -5.93
C ILE A 55 5.89 -11.11 -6.12
N PHE A 56 6.84 -10.37 -5.53
CA PHE A 56 8.26 -10.70 -5.65
C PHE A 56 8.61 -12.05 -5.03
N CYS A 57 8.08 -12.36 -3.85
CA CYS A 57 8.26 -13.67 -3.24
C CYS A 57 7.66 -14.80 -4.09
N SER A 58 6.50 -14.58 -4.73
CA SER A 58 5.86 -15.58 -5.60
C SER A 58 6.70 -15.85 -6.85
N VAL A 59 7.23 -14.79 -7.50
CA VAL A 59 8.10 -14.93 -8.67
C VAL A 59 9.38 -15.68 -8.30
N PHE A 60 10.00 -15.32 -7.17
CA PHE A 60 11.18 -16.01 -6.67
C PHE A 60 10.96 -17.52 -6.47
N PHE A 61 9.87 -17.86 -5.78
CA PHE A 61 9.53 -19.24 -5.51
C PHE A 61 9.24 -20.00 -6.81
N GLY A 62 8.56 -19.35 -7.76
CA GLY A 62 8.36 -19.89 -9.10
C GLY A 62 9.67 -20.17 -9.82
N CYS A 63 10.62 -19.23 -9.80
CA CYS A 63 11.95 -19.45 -10.38
C CYS A 63 12.67 -20.61 -9.71
N ILE A 64 12.73 -20.67 -8.38
CA ILE A 64 13.35 -21.79 -7.65
C ILE A 64 12.70 -23.12 -8.03
N LEU A 65 11.37 -23.18 -8.10
CA LEU A 65 10.66 -24.41 -8.42
C LEU A 65 11.00 -24.91 -9.83
N VAL A 66 11.09 -23.98 -10.80
CA VAL A 66 11.55 -24.28 -12.16
C VAL A 66 13.01 -24.75 -12.16
N PHE A 67 13.89 -24.16 -11.34
CA PHE A 67 15.27 -24.60 -11.22
C PHE A 67 15.41 -26.02 -10.67
N ILE A 68 14.64 -26.37 -9.64
CA ILE A 68 14.64 -27.74 -9.07
C ILE A 68 14.17 -28.76 -10.11
N LEU A 69 13.18 -28.41 -10.94
CA LEU A 69 12.66 -29.31 -11.98
C LEU A 69 13.64 -29.54 -13.14
N ILE A 70 14.60 -28.64 -13.33
CA ILE A 70 15.55 -28.64 -14.46
C ILE A 70 16.96 -29.02 -13.99
N GLU A 71 17.17 -29.19 -12.69
CA GLU A 71 18.45 -29.49 -12.04
C GLU A 71 19.16 -30.71 -12.66
N ASP A 72 18.41 -31.76 -13.00
CA ASP A 72 18.96 -33.00 -13.57
C ASP A 72 19.49 -32.85 -15.01
N VAL A 73 19.17 -31.75 -15.70
CA VAL A 73 19.48 -31.56 -17.13
C VAL A 73 20.57 -30.51 -17.36
N VAL A 74 20.87 -29.68 -16.37
CA VAL A 74 21.71 -28.49 -16.53
C VAL A 74 23.05 -28.65 -15.82
N ASP A 75 24.11 -28.24 -16.50
CA ASP A 75 25.48 -28.25 -15.98
C ASP A 75 25.63 -27.37 -14.73
N GLU A 76 26.43 -27.84 -13.77
CA GLU A 76 26.54 -27.27 -12.41
C GLU A 76 26.99 -25.79 -12.43
N VAL A 77 27.86 -25.43 -13.38
CA VAL A 77 28.34 -24.06 -13.57
C VAL A 77 27.23 -23.14 -14.07
N THR A 78 26.41 -23.63 -14.99
CA THR A 78 25.29 -22.86 -15.56
C THR A 78 24.21 -22.65 -14.51
N PHE A 79 23.97 -23.65 -13.67
CA PHE A 79 23.05 -23.57 -12.53
C PHE A 79 23.47 -22.48 -11.52
N LEU A 80 24.75 -22.40 -11.17
CA LEU A 80 25.26 -21.43 -10.21
C LEU A 80 25.13 -19.97 -10.71
N ILE A 81 25.40 -19.74 -12.00
CA ILE A 81 25.28 -18.41 -12.62
C ILE A 81 23.81 -17.95 -12.66
N LEU A 82 22.89 -18.85 -13.03
CA LEU A 82 21.45 -18.56 -13.04
C LEU A 82 20.91 -18.27 -11.65
N ASN A 83 21.30 -19.06 -10.65
CA ASN A 83 20.88 -18.83 -9.26
C ASN A 83 21.41 -17.49 -8.71
N ALA A 84 22.66 -17.13 -9.04
CA ALA A 84 23.23 -15.84 -8.68
C ALA A 84 22.51 -14.67 -9.36
N ALA A 85 22.09 -14.83 -10.63
CA ALA A 85 21.36 -13.81 -11.37
C ALA A 85 19.93 -13.58 -10.83
N VAL A 86 19.28 -14.65 -10.33
CA VAL A 86 17.92 -14.64 -9.78
C VAL A 86 17.90 -14.24 -8.29
N TYR A 87 19.06 -13.96 -7.70
CA TYR A 87 19.17 -13.58 -6.30
C TYR A 87 18.39 -12.28 -6.01
N ILE A 88 17.32 -12.39 -5.22
CA ILE A 88 16.29 -11.35 -5.17
C ILE A 88 16.58 -10.21 -4.19
N ILE A 89 17.55 -10.40 -3.29
CA ILE A 89 17.94 -9.44 -2.26
C ILE A 89 18.38 -8.07 -2.83
N PRO A 90 19.31 -8.00 -3.82
CA PRO A 90 19.71 -6.73 -4.42
C PRO A 90 18.55 -6.02 -5.13
N TYR A 91 17.65 -6.75 -5.79
CA TYR A 91 16.49 -6.15 -6.45
C TYR A 91 15.48 -5.57 -5.44
N TYR A 92 15.23 -6.28 -4.34
CA TYR A 92 14.31 -5.83 -3.30
C TYR A 92 14.79 -4.54 -2.61
N THR A 93 16.10 -4.45 -2.33
CA THR A 93 16.69 -3.28 -1.65
C THR A 93 16.64 -2.00 -2.49
N VAL A 94 16.75 -2.12 -3.82
CA VAL A 94 16.63 -0.96 -4.74
C VAL A 94 15.19 -0.55 -4.96
N ILE A 95 14.27 -1.52 -5.10
CA ILE A 95 12.87 -1.20 -5.46
C ILE A 95 12.05 -0.74 -4.26
N SER A 96 12.32 -1.26 -3.06
CA SER A 96 11.61 -0.89 -1.82
C SER A 96 11.55 0.63 -1.56
N PRO A 97 12.67 1.39 -1.54
CA PRO A 97 12.62 2.84 -1.30
C PRO A 97 11.86 3.60 -2.39
N ILE A 98 11.95 3.16 -3.66
CA ILE A 98 11.20 3.75 -4.79
C ILE A 98 9.70 3.60 -4.56
N LEU A 99 9.28 2.41 -4.11
CA LEU A 99 7.87 2.10 -3.87
C LEU A 99 7.29 2.86 -2.68
N VAL A 100 8.06 2.97 -1.60
CA VAL A 100 7.70 3.78 -0.43
C VAL A 100 7.55 5.25 -0.84
N TRP A 101 8.52 5.78 -1.59
CA TRP A 101 8.47 7.16 -2.07
C TRP A 101 7.25 7.42 -2.95
N PHE A 102 6.98 6.53 -3.92
CA PHE A 102 5.82 6.64 -4.81
C PHE A 102 4.50 6.62 -4.01
N THR A 103 4.39 5.70 -3.05
CA THR A 103 3.20 5.55 -2.21
C THR A 103 2.95 6.77 -1.34
N ILE A 104 4.00 7.35 -0.76
CA ILE A 104 3.91 8.59 0.04
C ILE A 104 3.43 9.74 -0.86
N ARG A 105 4.03 9.91 -2.04
CA ARG A 105 3.66 10.97 -2.98
C ARG A 105 2.21 10.84 -3.42
N TRP A 106 1.76 9.64 -3.76
CA TRP A 106 0.36 9.37 -4.10
C TRP A 106 -0.59 9.66 -2.95
N SER A 107 -0.22 9.27 -1.72
CA SER A 107 -1.01 9.55 -0.51
C SER A 107 -1.15 11.05 -0.25
N GLN A 108 -0.07 11.81 -0.44
CA GLN A 108 -0.07 13.27 -0.32
C GLN A 108 -0.96 13.94 -1.37
N GLN A 109 -0.88 13.52 -2.63
CA GLN A 109 -1.74 14.05 -3.71
C GLN A 109 -3.22 13.86 -3.38
N LEU A 110 -3.60 12.67 -2.90
CA LEU A 110 -4.99 12.42 -2.56
C LEU A 110 -5.48 13.22 -1.36
N LYS A 111 -4.60 13.49 -0.37
CA LYS A 111 -4.90 14.39 0.75
C LYS A 111 -5.14 15.82 0.24
N GLN A 112 -4.31 16.31 -0.68
CA GLN A 112 -4.47 17.65 -1.25
C GLN A 112 -5.76 17.78 -2.06
N SER A 113 -6.12 16.80 -2.90
CA SER A 113 -7.37 16.85 -3.67
C SER A 113 -8.61 16.85 -2.78
N ARG A 114 -8.59 16.08 -1.67
CA ARG A 114 -9.69 16.11 -0.68
C ARG A 114 -9.79 17.45 0.04
N LEU A 115 -8.66 18.03 0.44
CA LEU A 115 -8.65 19.34 1.09
C LEU A 115 -9.17 20.43 0.13
N LYS A 116 -8.74 20.41 -1.14
CA LYS A 116 -9.26 21.32 -2.16
C LYS A 116 -10.77 21.18 -2.35
N ASN A 117 -11.29 19.95 -2.39
CA ASN A 117 -12.73 19.73 -2.52
C ASN A 117 -13.52 20.26 -1.30
N ILE A 118 -13.02 20.04 -0.08
CA ILE A 118 -13.67 20.55 1.13
C ILE A 118 -13.65 22.08 1.12
N VAL A 119 -12.49 22.71 0.88
CA VAL A 119 -12.35 24.18 0.86
C VAL A 119 -13.23 24.81 -0.22
N ASN A 120 -13.29 24.24 -1.42
CA ASN A 120 -14.19 24.72 -2.47
C ASN A 120 -15.65 24.61 -2.03
N GLN A 121 -16.05 23.50 -1.42
CA GLN A 121 -17.42 23.28 -1.00
C GLN A 121 -17.84 24.23 0.13
N THR A 122 -16.99 24.47 1.13
CA THR A 122 -17.25 25.50 2.14
C THR A 122 -17.28 26.89 1.52
N SER A 123 -16.39 27.22 0.58
CA SER A 123 -16.40 28.54 -0.07
C SER A 123 -17.70 28.82 -0.81
N ILE A 124 -18.26 27.80 -1.48
CA ILE A 124 -19.55 27.90 -2.18
C ILE A 124 -20.69 28.10 -1.17
N ASP A 125 -20.68 27.37 -0.05
CA ASP A 125 -21.66 27.55 1.03
C ASP A 125 -21.59 28.94 1.67
N TYR A 126 -20.39 29.46 1.96
CA TYR A 126 -20.23 30.82 2.49
C TYR A 126 -20.74 31.88 1.51
N PHE A 127 -20.44 31.73 0.22
CA PHE A 127 -20.96 32.62 -0.81
C PHE A 127 -22.48 32.56 -0.93
N ASN A 128 -23.08 31.38 -0.81
CA ASN A 128 -24.54 31.22 -0.87
C ASN A 128 -25.23 31.84 0.34
N VAL A 129 -24.73 31.57 1.56
CA VAL A 129 -25.27 32.16 2.80
C VAL A 129 -25.13 33.68 2.80
N GLN A 130 -24.01 34.20 2.31
CA GLN A 130 -23.82 35.64 2.18
C GLN A 130 -24.72 36.24 1.09
N LYS A 131 -25.06 35.52 0.02
CA LYS A 131 -26.03 35.99 -0.98
C LYS A 131 -27.45 36.06 -0.44
N GLU A 132 -27.82 35.13 0.44
CA GLU A 132 -29.14 35.03 1.06
C GLU A 132 -29.42 36.14 2.08
N MET A 133 -28.39 36.62 2.80
CA MET A 133 -28.51 37.71 3.79
C MET A 133 -28.67 39.11 3.18
N TRP A 134 -28.39 39.29 1.88
CA TRP A 134 -28.40 40.59 1.20
C TRP A 134 -29.61 40.79 0.28
N HIS A 135 -30.55 39.84 0.29
CA HIS A 135 -31.85 39.91 -0.37
C HIS A 135 -32.97 39.97 0.67
#